data_AF-A0A7K3RNP5-F1
#
_entry.id   AF-A0A7K3RNP5-F1
#
_cell.length_a   1.000
_cell.length_b   1.000
_cell.length_c   1.000
_cell.angle_alpha   90.00
_cell.angle_beta   90.00
_cell.angle_gamma   90.00
#
_symmetry.space_group_name_H-M   'P 1'
#
loop_
_entity.id
_entity.type
_entity.pdbx_description
1 polymer ?
#
loop_
_entity_poly.entity_id
_entity_poly.type
_entity_poly.pdbx_seq_one_letter_code
_entity_poly.pdbx_strand_id
1 'polypeptide(L)'
;GYGRGELSPRSDLDLLLLHDGSADPAAVAALADAVWYPVWDLGLALDHSVRTPGEARKTASGDLKVQLGLLDARPVAGDLGLVASLRTAILADWRNQAPKRLPALHELCQERAERAGELQFLLEPDLKEARGGLRDATALRAVAASWVADAPREGLAEARRTLL
;
A
#
# COMPACT_ATOMS: atom_id res chain seq x y z
N GLY A 1 5.72 -3.26 -1.31
CA GLY A 1 6.59 -4.15 -0.52
C GLY A 1 6.91 -3.58 0.85
N TYR A 2 7.25 -2.29 0.90
CA TYR A 2 7.81 -1.67 2.11
C TYR A 2 6.89 -1.60 3.33
N GLY A 3 5.60 -1.26 3.15
CA GLY A 3 4.61 -1.28 4.25
C GLY A 3 4.53 -2.62 5.00
N ARG A 4 4.90 -3.73 4.32
CA ARG A 4 4.86 -5.09 4.88
C ARG A 4 6.22 -5.69 5.18
N GLY A 5 7.32 -4.94 5.01
CA GLY A 5 8.68 -5.42 5.23
C GLY A 5 9.17 -6.45 4.20
N GLU A 6 8.51 -6.54 3.05
CA GLU A 6 8.79 -7.53 2.01
C GLU A 6 9.15 -6.81 0.71
N LEU A 7 10.43 -6.47 0.57
CA LEU A 7 10.97 -5.94 -0.67
C LEU A 7 11.23 -7.10 -1.63
N SER A 8 10.60 -7.07 -2.81
CA SER A 8 11.12 -7.85 -3.94
C SER A 8 12.39 -7.14 -4.45
N PRO A 9 13.33 -7.85 -5.09
CA PRO A 9 14.45 -7.21 -5.78
C PRO A 9 13.94 -6.08 -6.70
N ARG A 10 14.55 -4.88 -6.60
CA ARG A 10 14.15 -3.63 -7.29
C ARG A 10 12.75 -3.08 -6.95
N SER A 11 12.16 -3.40 -5.80
CA SER A 11 10.95 -2.72 -5.34
C SER A 11 11.23 -1.25 -4.99
N ASP A 12 10.41 -0.34 -5.52
CA ASP A 12 10.37 1.06 -5.09
C ASP A 12 10.02 1.17 -3.60
N LEU A 13 10.58 2.18 -2.95
CA LEU A 13 10.34 2.53 -1.56
C LEU A 13 9.21 3.56 -1.49
N ASP A 14 8.07 3.19 -0.90
CA ASP A 14 6.93 4.10 -0.71
C ASP A 14 6.95 4.66 0.73
N LEU A 15 7.22 5.96 0.90
CA LEU A 15 7.25 6.63 2.21
C LEU A 15 6.15 7.70 2.36
N LEU A 16 5.59 7.78 3.56
CA LEU A 16 4.67 8.85 3.94
C LEU A 16 5.20 9.50 5.21
N LEU A 17 5.52 10.79 5.14
CA LEU A 17 5.76 11.63 6.31
C LEU A 17 4.44 12.23 6.75
N LEU A 18 4.03 11.85 7.96
CA LEU A 18 2.76 12.24 8.56
C LEU A 18 3.01 13.30 9.63
N HIS A 19 2.28 14.41 9.58
CA HIS A 19 2.31 15.46 10.60
C HIS A 19 0.89 15.84 11.02
N ASP A 20 0.72 16.37 12.23
CA ASP A 20 -0.60 16.71 12.79
C ASP A 20 -1.16 18.05 12.31
N GLY A 21 -0.40 18.79 11.51
CA GLY A 21 -0.77 20.12 11.00
C GLY A 21 -0.53 21.27 11.97
N SER A 22 0.05 21.02 13.16
CA SER A 22 0.34 22.06 14.15
C SER A 22 1.66 22.79 13.89
N ALA A 23 2.60 22.13 13.22
CA ALA A 23 3.91 22.68 12.90
C ALA A 23 3.87 23.65 11.71
N ASP A 24 4.82 24.59 11.70
CA ASP A 24 5.05 25.50 10.56
C ASP A 24 5.32 24.69 9.27
N PRO A 25 4.58 24.94 8.17
CA PRO A 25 4.83 24.30 6.89
C PRO A 25 6.29 24.37 6.42
N ALA A 26 7.01 25.47 6.68
CA ALA A 26 8.41 25.59 6.31
C ALA A 26 9.31 24.62 7.09
N ALA A 27 9.03 24.42 8.38
CA ALA A 27 9.75 23.47 9.21
C ALA A 27 9.47 22.01 8.78
N VAL A 28 8.21 21.71 8.42
CA VAL A 28 7.83 20.39 7.90
C VAL A 28 8.54 20.10 6.57
N ALA A 29 8.59 21.08 5.66
CA ALA A 29 9.30 20.94 4.39
C ALA A 29 10.81 20.71 4.59
N ALA A 30 11.45 21.50 5.48
CA ALA A 30 12.87 21.32 5.79
C ALA A 30 13.18 19.95 6.40
N LEU A 31 12.30 19.44 7.27
CA LEU A 31 12.43 18.09 7.82
C LEU A 31 12.25 17.02 6.74
N ALA A 32 11.26 17.18 5.87
CA ALA A 32 11.02 16.26 4.77
C ALA A 32 12.26 16.15 3.88
N ASP A 33 12.82 17.28 3.45
CA ASP A 33 14.06 17.34 2.68
C ASP A 33 15.22 16.62 3.39
N ALA A 34 15.42 16.89 4.68
CA ALA A 34 16.47 16.25 5.48
C ALA A 34 16.32 14.72 5.57
N VAL A 35 15.11 14.18 5.42
CA VAL A 35 14.85 12.73 5.40
C VAL A 35 14.97 12.15 3.98
N TRP A 36 14.48 12.86 2.96
CA TRP A 36 14.41 12.33 1.59
C TRP A 36 15.75 12.39 0.86
N TYR A 37 16.52 13.48 0.99
CA TYR A 37 17.80 13.62 0.28
C TYR A 37 18.78 12.47 0.55
N PRO A 38 19.03 12.07 1.82
CA PRO A 38 19.91 10.94 2.08
C PRO A 38 19.43 9.62 1.47
N VAL A 39 18.11 9.41 1.35
CA VAL A 39 17.54 8.19 0.75
C VAL A 39 17.72 8.21 -0.77
N TRP A 40 17.56 9.37 -1.40
CA TRP A 40 17.84 9.54 -2.83
C TRP A 40 19.31 9.35 -3.19
N ASP A 41 20.22 9.86 -2.35
CA ASP A 41 21.66 9.73 -2.58
C ASP A 41 22.15 8.27 -2.56
N LEU A 42 21.37 7.36 -1.97
CA LEU A 42 21.64 5.91 -2.00
C LEU A 42 21.29 5.25 -3.35
N GLY A 43 20.74 5.99 -4.32
CA GLY A 43 20.33 5.47 -5.62
C GLY A 43 19.08 4.58 -5.58
N LEU A 44 18.31 4.65 -4.50
CA LEU A 44 17.06 3.91 -4.33
C LEU A 44 15.91 4.63 -5.05
N ALA A 45 15.05 3.88 -5.73
CA ALA A 45 13.79 4.42 -6.23
C ALA A 45 12.86 4.72 -5.05
N LEU A 46 12.57 6.00 -4.82
CA LEU A 46 11.76 6.50 -3.70
C LEU A 46 10.53 7.24 -4.23
N ASP A 47 9.35 6.73 -3.91
CA ASP A 47 8.10 7.48 -3.94
C ASP A 47 7.79 7.98 -2.52
N HIS A 48 7.51 9.27 -2.38
CA HIS A 48 7.29 9.86 -1.06
C HIS A 48 6.19 10.91 -1.08
N SER A 49 5.61 11.15 0.09
CA SER A 49 4.63 12.22 0.28
C SER A 49 4.67 12.76 1.70
N VAL A 50 4.30 14.02 1.85
CA VAL A 50 4.12 14.70 3.13
C VAL A 50 2.65 15.05 3.25
N ARG A 51 1.97 14.56 4.29
CA ARG A 51 0.53 14.80 4.47
C ARG A 51 0.16 14.91 5.94
N THR A 52 -0.94 15.60 6.20
CA THR A 52 -1.73 15.43 7.42
C THR A 52 -2.60 14.17 7.35
N PRO A 53 -3.12 13.65 8.48
CA PRO A 53 -4.11 12.56 8.45
C PRO A 53 -5.33 12.89 7.60
N GLY A 54 -5.79 14.15 7.61
CA GLY A 54 -6.92 14.60 6.80
C GLY A 54 -6.61 14.52 5.29
N GLU A 55 -5.44 14.99 4.87
CA GLU A 55 -5.00 14.91 3.48
C GLU A 55 -4.77 13.47 3.03
N ALA A 56 -4.14 12.63 3.87
CA ALA A 56 -3.94 11.22 3.56
C ALA A 56 -5.27 10.50 3.32
N ARG A 57 -6.29 10.75 4.17
CA ARG A 57 -7.64 10.22 3.97
C ARG A 57 -8.31 10.78 2.73
N LYS A 58 -8.14 12.08 2.45
CA LYS A 58 -8.69 12.70 1.24
C LYS A 58 -8.08 12.08 -0.03
N THR A 59 -6.77 11.91 -0.09
CA THR A 59 -6.11 11.25 -1.22
C THR A 59 -6.55 9.79 -1.36
N ALA A 60 -6.63 9.04 -0.26
CA ALA A 60 -7.16 7.67 -0.27
C ALA A 60 -8.59 7.60 -0.82
N SER A 61 -9.44 8.56 -0.43
CA SER A 61 -10.80 8.64 -0.93
C SER A 61 -10.89 8.94 -2.44
N GLY A 62 -9.87 9.57 -3.03
CA GLY A 62 -9.80 9.83 -4.47
C GLY A 62 -9.16 8.69 -5.27
N ASP A 63 -8.28 7.91 -4.66
CA ASP A 63 -7.43 6.94 -5.37
C ASP A 63 -7.43 5.58 -4.65
N LEU A 64 -7.92 4.55 -5.36
CA LEU A 64 -7.97 3.18 -4.85
C LEU A 64 -6.57 2.63 -4.53
N LYS A 65 -5.55 2.92 -5.35
CA LYS A 65 -4.18 2.43 -5.13
C LYS A 65 -3.59 3.04 -3.86
N VAL A 66 -3.82 4.33 -3.62
CA VAL A 66 -3.38 5.00 -2.39
C VAL A 66 -4.10 4.39 -1.17
N GLN A 67 -5.40 4.15 -1.26
CA GLN A 67 -6.14 3.53 -0.17
C GLN A 67 -5.63 2.12 0.16
N LEU A 68 -5.38 1.29 -0.85
CA LEU A 68 -4.79 -0.04 -0.67
C LEU A 68 -3.39 0.02 -0.05
N GLY A 69 -2.56 0.99 -0.47
CA GLY A 69 -1.24 1.22 0.12
C GLY A 69 -1.31 1.59 1.60
N LEU A 70 -2.25 2.46 1.97
CA LEU A 70 -2.43 2.90 3.36
C LEU A 70 -3.02 1.81 4.28
N LEU A 71 -3.80 0.86 3.75
CA LEU A 71 -4.24 -0.31 4.52
C LEU A 71 -3.05 -1.17 4.99
N ASP A 72 -2.02 -1.28 4.14
CA ASP A 72 -0.78 -2.01 4.40
C ASP A 72 0.32 -1.13 5.03
N ALA A 73 0.05 0.13 5.37
CA ALA A 73 1.05 1.04 5.92
C ALA A 73 1.57 0.57 7.29
N ARG A 74 2.84 0.81 7.59
CA ARG A 74 3.48 0.44 8.85
C ARG A 74 4.29 1.62 9.40
N PRO A 75 4.28 1.87 10.72
CA PRO A 75 5.18 2.85 11.31
C PRO A 75 6.64 2.42 11.15
N VAL A 76 7.48 3.36 10.70
CA VAL A 76 8.93 3.18 10.61
C VAL A 76 9.61 3.90 11.78
N ALA A 77 9.25 5.17 11.99
CA ALA A 77 9.75 6.01 13.06
C ALA A 77 8.73 7.12 13.39
N GLY A 78 8.90 7.78 14.54
CA GLY A 78 8.06 8.91 14.98
C GLY A 78 6.91 8.50 15.90
N ASP A 79 5.86 9.32 15.91
CA ASP A 79 4.70 9.13 16.78
C ASP A 79 3.80 7.97 16.30
N LEU A 80 3.82 6.87 17.06
CA LEU A 80 3.00 5.69 16.79
C LEU A 80 1.50 5.95 16.97
N GLY A 81 1.11 6.88 17.84
CA GLY A 81 -0.28 7.26 18.08
C GLY A 81 -0.91 7.94 16.86
N LEU A 82 -0.17 8.84 16.21
CA LEU A 82 -0.59 9.51 14.99
C LEU A 82 -0.80 8.50 13.84
N VAL A 83 0.15 7.56 13.66
CA VAL A 83 0.06 6.51 12.65
C VAL A 83 -1.08 5.54 12.95
N ALA A 84 -1.24 5.10 14.20
CA ALA A 84 -2.33 4.21 14.60
C ALA A 84 -3.70 4.85 14.33
N SER A 85 -3.84 6.15 14.64
CA SER A 85 -5.08 6.90 14.39
C SER A 85 -5.41 6.98 12.90
N LEU A 86 -4.43 7.27 12.04
CA LEU A 86 -4.61 7.25 10.59
C LEU A 86 -5.02 5.86 10.09
N ARG A 87 -4.33 4.80 10.52
CA ARG A 87 -4.62 3.42 10.08
C ARG A 87 -6.03 2.98 10.46
N THR A 88 -6.47 3.29 11.67
CA THR A 88 -7.84 3.02 12.13
C THR A 88 -8.85 3.74 11.25
N ALA A 89 -8.62 5.03 10.94
CA ALA A 89 -9.52 5.81 10.09
C ALA A 89 -9.58 5.26 8.65
N ILE A 90 -8.43 4.92 8.05
CA ILE A 90 -8.37 4.35 6.70
C ILE A 90 -9.10 3.00 6.62
N LEU A 91 -8.95 2.14 7.64
CA LEU A 91 -9.64 0.86 7.71
C LEU A 91 -11.16 1.04 7.84
N ALA A 92 -11.61 1.99 8.67
CA ALA A 92 -13.02 2.33 8.78
C ALA A 92 -13.58 2.87 7.46
N ASP A 93 -12.85 3.78 6.81
CA ASP A 93 -13.22 4.33 5.50
C ASP A 93 -13.32 3.24 4.43
N TRP A 94 -12.38 2.29 4.41
CA TRP A 94 -12.38 1.15 3.50
C TRP A 94 -13.62 0.27 3.67
N ARG A 95 -13.96 -0.09 4.91
CA ARG A 95 -15.14 -0.90 5.23
C ARG A 95 -16.43 -0.20 4.84
N ASN A 96 -16.56 1.08 5.18
CA ASN A 96 -17.74 1.88 4.85
C ASN A 96 -17.93 2.03 3.33
N GLN A 97 -16.84 2.07 2.57
CA GLN A 97 -16.86 2.22 1.11
C GLN A 97 -16.81 0.86 0.37
N ALA A 98 -16.79 -0.27 1.07
CA ALA A 98 -16.57 -1.59 0.46
C ALA A 98 -17.52 -1.90 -0.71
N PRO A 99 -18.85 -1.62 -0.64
CA PRO A 99 -19.75 -1.88 -1.77
C PRO A 99 -19.37 -1.15 -3.06
N LYS A 100 -18.75 0.03 -2.95
CA LYS A 100 -18.26 0.83 -4.10
C LYS A 100 -16.84 0.43 -4.50
N ARG A 101 -15.98 0.11 -3.54
CA ARG A 101 -14.53 -0.12 -3.76
C ARG A 101 -14.21 -1.52 -4.24
N LEU A 102 -14.96 -2.54 -3.80
CA LEU A 102 -14.68 -3.92 -4.19
C LEU A 102 -14.88 -4.18 -5.69
N PRO A 103 -15.93 -3.65 -6.36
CA PRO A 103 -16.03 -3.73 -7.82
C PRO A 103 -14.84 -3.07 -8.53
N ALA A 104 -14.44 -1.86 -8.11
CA ALA A 104 -13.28 -1.18 -8.70
C ALA A 104 -11.95 -1.94 -8.46
N LEU A 105 -11.81 -2.60 -7.31
CA LEU A 105 -10.67 -3.49 -7.03
C LEU A 105 -10.69 -4.71 -7.96
N HIS A 106 -11.86 -5.27 -8.23
CA HIS A 106 -12.02 -6.39 -9.15
C HIS A 106 -11.61 -6.01 -10.58
N GLU A 107 -12.11 -4.87 -11.09
CA GLU A 107 -11.74 -4.32 -12.39
C GLU A 107 -10.22 -4.09 -12.49
N LEU A 108 -9.61 -3.46 -11.48
CA LEU A 108 -8.17 -3.24 -11.43
C LEU A 108 -7.37 -4.56 -11.49
N CYS A 109 -7.87 -5.63 -10.87
CA CYS A 109 -7.26 -6.96 -10.95
C CYS A 109 -7.42 -7.59 -12.34
N GLN A 110 -8.58 -7.44 -12.98
CA GLN A 110 -8.83 -7.94 -14.34
C GLN A 110 -7.93 -7.24 -15.36
N GLU A 111 -7.90 -5.90 -15.38
CA GLU A 111 -7.06 -5.12 -16.29
C GLU A 111 -5.57 -5.45 -16.16
N ARG A 112 -5.13 -5.80 -14.94
CA ARG A 112 -3.76 -6.24 -14.70
C ARG A 112 -3.53 -7.66 -15.22
N ALA A 113 -4.46 -8.59 -14.98
CA ALA A 113 -4.37 -9.95 -15.48
C ALA A 113 -4.35 -10.00 -17.02
N GLU A 114 -5.14 -9.16 -17.69
CA GLU A 114 -5.15 -9.06 -19.16
C GLU A 114 -3.80 -8.63 -19.73
N ARG A 115 -3.12 -7.70 -19.04
CA ARG A 115 -1.81 -7.19 -19.49
C ARG A 115 -0.64 -8.10 -19.11
N ALA A 116 -0.68 -8.69 -17.93
CA ALA A 116 0.44 -9.45 -17.36
C ALA A 116 0.32 -10.96 -17.54
N GLY A 117 -0.85 -11.47 -17.94
CA GLY A 117 -1.13 -12.90 -18.07
C GLY A 117 -1.32 -13.62 -16.73
N GLU A 118 -1.46 -14.94 -16.79
CA GLU A 118 -1.58 -15.79 -15.61
C GLU A 118 -0.28 -16.48 -15.28
N LEU A 119 0.14 -16.40 -14.02
CA LEU A 119 1.42 -16.91 -13.56
C LEU A 119 1.64 -18.39 -13.91
N GLN A 120 0.59 -19.21 -13.82
CA GLN A 120 0.64 -20.66 -14.11
C GLN A 120 0.88 -21.01 -15.59
N PHE A 121 0.64 -20.08 -16.52
CA PHE A 121 0.71 -20.34 -17.97
C PHE A 121 1.89 -19.63 -18.65
N LEU A 122 2.66 -18.84 -17.92
CA LEU A 122 3.79 -18.10 -18.46
C LEU A 122 5.10 -18.84 -18.16
N LEU A 123 5.98 -18.92 -19.16
CA LEU A 123 7.31 -19.48 -18.99
C LEU A 123 8.18 -18.59 -18.09
N GLU A 124 8.03 -17.27 -18.20
CA GLU A 124 8.73 -16.26 -17.41
C GLU A 124 7.73 -15.21 -16.89
N PRO A 125 6.96 -15.53 -15.84
CA PRO A 125 5.95 -14.63 -15.30
C PRO A 125 6.55 -13.46 -14.51
N ASP A 126 5.87 -12.31 -14.53
CA ASP A 126 6.07 -11.26 -13.54
C ASP A 126 5.39 -11.67 -12.22
N LEU A 127 6.19 -12.11 -11.24
CA LEU A 127 5.69 -12.57 -9.94
C LEU A 127 4.95 -11.49 -9.12
N LYS A 128 5.13 -10.21 -9.47
CA LYS A 128 4.46 -9.09 -8.82
C LYS A 128 3.09 -8.86 -9.45
N GLU A 129 3.05 -8.71 -10.76
CA GLU A 129 1.88 -8.19 -11.48
C GLU A 129 1.00 -9.29 -12.11
N ALA A 130 1.52 -10.46 -12.46
CA ALA A 130 0.73 -11.54 -13.07
C ALA A 130 -0.42 -12.01 -12.16
N ARG A 131 -1.48 -12.57 -12.77
CA ARG A 131 -2.58 -13.18 -12.02
C ARG A 131 -2.06 -14.36 -11.20
N GLY A 132 -2.40 -14.39 -9.91
CA GLY A 132 -1.82 -15.28 -8.90
C GLY A 132 -0.56 -14.74 -8.21
N GLY A 133 -0.04 -13.58 -8.63
CA GLY A 133 1.15 -12.95 -8.07
C GLY A 133 0.94 -12.16 -6.77
N LEU A 134 1.97 -11.42 -6.35
CA LEU A 134 2.00 -10.67 -5.09
C LEU A 134 0.92 -9.57 -4.98
N ARG A 135 0.53 -8.96 -6.11
CA ARG A 135 -0.56 -7.96 -6.16
C ARG A 135 -1.93 -8.60 -5.91
N ASP A 136 -2.18 -9.81 -6.40
CA ASP A 136 -3.41 -10.56 -6.11
C ASP A 136 -3.50 -10.95 -4.64
N ALA A 137 -2.39 -11.42 -4.05
CA ALA A 137 -2.33 -11.67 -2.61
C ALA A 137 -2.63 -10.41 -1.78
N THR A 138 -2.27 -9.23 -2.30
CA THR A 138 -2.59 -7.94 -1.67
C THR A 138 -4.07 -7.59 -1.81
N ALA A 139 -4.65 -7.78 -2.99
CA ALA A 139 -6.08 -7.59 -3.21
C ALA A 139 -6.93 -8.49 -2.30
N LEU A 140 -6.56 -9.76 -2.15
CA LEU A 140 -7.26 -10.70 -1.26
C LEU A 140 -7.26 -10.24 0.21
N ARG A 141 -6.14 -9.68 0.70
CA ARG A 141 -6.11 -9.10 2.05
C ARG A 141 -7.00 -7.87 2.17
N ALA A 142 -7.06 -7.03 1.13
CA ALA A 142 -7.95 -5.88 1.13
C ALA A 142 -9.44 -6.30 1.15
N VAL A 143 -9.80 -7.36 0.40
CA VAL A 143 -11.14 -7.96 0.47
C VAL A 143 -11.42 -8.46 1.89
N ALA A 144 -10.50 -9.21 2.50
CA ALA A 144 -10.67 -9.68 3.87
C ALA A 144 -10.83 -8.52 4.89
N ALA A 145 -10.05 -7.45 4.72
CA ALA A 145 -10.12 -6.26 5.57
C ALA A 145 -11.47 -5.51 5.49
N SER A 146 -12.21 -5.71 4.39
CA SER A 146 -13.55 -5.13 4.20
C SER A 146 -14.65 -5.81 5.03
N TRP A 147 -14.37 -6.97 5.62
CA TRP A 147 -15.34 -7.84 6.31
C TRP A 147 -16.47 -8.41 5.44
N VAL A 148 -16.44 -8.19 4.13
CA VAL A 148 -17.41 -8.79 3.20
C VAL A 148 -17.11 -10.28 2.94
N ALA A 149 -15.86 -10.70 3.10
CA ALA A 149 -15.44 -12.09 3.02
C ALA A 149 -14.33 -12.40 4.03
N ASP A 150 -14.22 -13.66 4.43
CA ASP A 150 -13.12 -14.13 5.26
C ASP A 150 -11.78 -14.04 4.52
N ALA A 151 -10.69 -13.87 5.27
CA ALA A 151 -9.36 -14.13 4.72
C ALA A 151 -9.26 -15.61 4.28
N PRO A 152 -8.53 -15.92 3.20
CA PRO A 152 -8.29 -17.31 2.80
C PRO A 152 -7.72 -18.09 3.99
N ARG A 153 -8.42 -19.17 4.36
CA ARG A 153 -8.21 -19.87 5.63
C ARG A 153 -6.83 -20.53 5.71
N GLU A 154 -6.29 -21.00 4.58
CA GLU A 154 -4.99 -21.68 4.50
C GLU A 154 -4.28 -21.35 3.17
N GLY A 155 -2.95 -21.53 3.13
CA GLY A 155 -2.15 -21.48 1.91
C GLY A 155 -1.75 -20.08 1.41
N LEU A 156 -2.50 -19.01 1.69
CA LEU A 156 -2.16 -17.67 1.15
C LEU A 156 -0.80 -17.15 1.64
N ALA A 157 -0.50 -17.31 2.93
CA ALA A 157 0.77 -16.88 3.50
C ALA A 157 1.94 -17.69 2.94
N GLU A 158 1.73 -18.98 2.69
CA GLU A 158 2.75 -19.87 2.13
C GLU A 158 2.99 -19.60 0.64
N ALA A 159 1.92 -19.51 -0.15
CA ALA A 159 1.98 -19.12 -1.55
C ALA A 159 2.72 -17.78 -1.73
N ARG A 160 2.42 -16.80 -0.86
CA ARG A 160 3.12 -15.51 -0.87
C ARG A 160 4.60 -15.64 -0.51
N ARG A 161 4.98 -16.49 0.44
CA ARG A 161 6.40 -16.74 0.76
C ARG A 161 7.15 -17.38 -0.40
N THR A 162 6.53 -18.27 -1.15
CA THR A 162 7.13 -18.90 -2.34
C THR A 162 7.39 -17.90 -3.47
N LEU A 163 6.64 -16.79 -3.51
CA LEU A 163 6.78 -15.74 -4.52
C LEU A 163 7.83 -14.66 -4.18
N LEU A 164 8.34 -14.63 -2.95
CA LEU A 164 9.35 -13.67 -2.47
C LEU A 164 10.76 -14.25 -2.60
#